data_AF-A0A3N1SCW6-F1
#
_entry.id   AF-A0A3N1SCW6-F1
#
_cell.length_a   1.000
_cell.length_b   1.000
_cell.length_c   1.000
_cell.angle_alpha   90.00
_cell.angle_beta   90.00
_cell.angle_gamma   90.00
#
_symmetry.space_group_name_H-M   'P 1'
#
loop_
_entity.id
_entity.type
_entity.pdbx_description
1 polymer ?
#
loop_
_entity_poly.entity_id
_entity_poly.type
_entity_poly.pdbx_seq_one_letter_code
_entity_poly.pdbx_strand_id
1 'polypeptide(L)'
;MPQPSTEFGEELRRRRLDAGLSLTAMSAAVHYSKAQLSKVERGIKPPSRDLVRLCDAALKADGALNALGTPAVAGTPVDAVPGEVDEEDWIMQLSPEGRGQFRPLGRRQVVGAGAASLMRLGLGGQGPATPAAGIGMLEASRSLFTHYRRLGQSVQPGFLLPALIAQTHTLRELSAHSDGTTRRELLELASRYAEYIGWLAQESGDEQAALWWTQRAVDLAAAGGDPALAGYALVRRALITLYQDNAEQTVALARRAQSGTLPPRIRGLAAQREAQGHALAGDHRACLRALDRARALLAADEGSPDATVIGSMHLPDSVGMVTGWCLVDLGRPGQAAEELDRQLSLVSGDALRTQARYGVRRALAYASNGEIDHACALTAPLLDGVATIRSATITIDLHRLARVLARHSDHASVRRLGPRLGTLSRLPTS
;
A
#
# COMPACT_ATOMS: atom_id res chain seq x y z
N MET A 1 -6.02 -19.23 -40.68
CA MET A 1 -5.14 -20.08 -39.85
C MET A 1 -5.66 -20.03 -38.42
N PRO A 2 -6.10 -21.15 -37.81
CA PRO A 2 -6.43 -21.14 -36.38
C PRO A 2 -5.15 -20.79 -35.61
N GLN A 3 -5.17 -19.71 -34.84
CA GLN A 3 -4.06 -19.37 -33.96
C GLN A 3 -3.89 -20.49 -32.93
N PRO A 4 -2.64 -20.88 -32.59
CA PRO A 4 -2.41 -21.89 -31.58
C PRO A 4 -3.03 -21.42 -30.26
N SER A 5 -3.76 -22.33 -29.61
CA SER A 5 -4.29 -22.14 -28.28
C SER A 5 -3.17 -21.78 -27.32
N THR A 6 -3.40 -20.79 -26.46
CA THR A 6 -2.47 -20.46 -25.39
C THR A 6 -2.50 -21.58 -24.36
N GLU A 7 -1.36 -21.94 -23.77
CA GLU A 7 -1.25 -22.94 -22.70
C GLU A 7 -2.30 -22.73 -21.59
N PHE A 8 -2.55 -21.47 -21.23
CA PHE A 8 -3.64 -21.08 -20.33
C PHE A 8 -5.03 -21.54 -20.81
N GLY A 9 -5.38 -21.30 -22.07
CA GLY A 9 -6.71 -21.62 -22.62
C GLY A 9 -6.98 -23.12 -22.66
N GLU A 10 -5.96 -23.92 -22.99
CA GLU A 10 -6.03 -25.37 -22.98
C GLU A 10 -6.21 -25.91 -21.56
N GLU A 11 -5.40 -25.43 -20.63
CA GLU A 11 -5.45 -25.86 -19.23
C GLU A 11 -6.77 -25.45 -18.56
N LEU A 12 -7.27 -24.24 -18.84
CA LEU A 12 -8.58 -23.77 -18.39
C LEU A 12 -9.69 -24.71 -18.88
N ARG A 13 -9.68 -25.04 -20.17
CA ARG A 13 -10.68 -25.94 -20.77
C ARG A 13 -10.59 -27.34 -20.16
N ARG A 14 -9.38 -27.88 -20.01
CA ARG A 14 -9.14 -29.20 -19.42
C ARG A 14 -9.70 -29.28 -18.00
N ARG A 15 -9.28 -28.37 -17.11
CA ARG A 15 -9.77 -28.31 -15.72
C ARG A 15 -11.27 -28.12 -15.63
N ARG A 16 -11.86 -27.28 -16.48
CA ARG A 16 -13.31 -27.08 -16.50
C ARG A 16 -14.05 -28.38 -16.86
N LEU A 17 -13.56 -29.13 -17.85
CA LEU A 17 -14.15 -30.40 -18.25
C LEU A 17 -13.94 -31.48 -17.18
N ASP A 18 -12.76 -31.56 -16.57
CA ASP A 18 -12.46 -32.48 -15.47
C ASP A 18 -13.34 -32.21 -14.24
N ALA A 19 -13.68 -30.95 -13.99
CA ALA A 19 -14.64 -30.54 -12.96
C ALA A 19 -16.11 -30.77 -13.34
N GLY A 20 -16.40 -31.32 -14.53
CA GLY A 20 -17.76 -31.56 -15.03
C GLY A 20 -18.55 -30.28 -15.35
N LEU A 21 -17.88 -29.13 -15.49
CA LEU A 21 -18.55 -27.84 -15.67
C LEU A 21 -18.79 -27.53 -17.14
N SER A 22 -20.04 -27.18 -17.48
CA SER A 22 -20.34 -26.57 -18.77
C SER A 22 -19.79 -25.13 -18.83
N LEU A 23 -19.61 -24.59 -20.04
CA LEU A 23 -19.28 -23.17 -20.20
C LEU A 23 -20.34 -22.23 -19.59
N THR A 24 -21.61 -22.65 -19.56
CA THR A 24 -22.69 -21.87 -18.94
C THR A 24 -22.55 -21.88 -17.40
N ALA A 25 -22.26 -23.03 -16.81
CA ALA A 25 -22.01 -23.15 -15.38
C ALA A 25 -20.78 -22.33 -14.96
N MET A 26 -19.69 -22.42 -15.74
CA MET A 26 -18.49 -21.60 -15.52
C MET A 26 -18.79 -20.10 -15.65
N SER A 27 -19.55 -19.70 -16.67
CA SER A 27 -19.98 -18.32 -16.89
C SER A 27 -20.72 -17.74 -15.68
N ALA A 28 -21.61 -18.52 -15.08
CA ALA A 28 -22.31 -18.13 -13.86
C ALA A 28 -21.35 -18.03 -12.66
N ALA A 29 -20.41 -18.96 -12.51
CA ALA A 29 -19.49 -19.01 -11.37
C ALA A 29 -18.47 -17.86 -11.34
N VAL A 30 -18.02 -17.37 -12.51
CA VAL A 30 -17.02 -16.29 -12.56
C VAL A 30 -17.60 -14.93 -12.98
N HIS A 31 -18.91 -14.83 -13.22
CA HIS A 31 -19.57 -13.60 -13.69
C HIS A 31 -18.92 -13.01 -14.95
N TYR A 32 -18.58 -13.87 -15.91
CA TYR A 32 -18.15 -13.50 -17.26
C TYR A 32 -19.02 -14.19 -18.30
N SER A 33 -19.20 -13.57 -19.47
CA SER A 33 -20.04 -14.15 -20.52
C SER A 33 -19.44 -15.45 -21.09
N LYS A 34 -20.31 -16.41 -21.41
CA LYS A 34 -19.96 -17.65 -22.13
C LYS A 34 -19.14 -17.39 -23.39
N ALA A 35 -19.50 -16.36 -24.16
CA ALA A 35 -18.79 -15.98 -25.38
C ALA A 35 -17.35 -15.55 -25.10
N GLN A 36 -17.10 -14.83 -23.99
CA GLN A 36 -15.75 -14.44 -23.60
C GLN A 36 -14.94 -15.64 -23.14
N LEU A 37 -15.50 -16.51 -22.28
CA LEU A 37 -14.82 -17.74 -21.83
C LEU A 37 -14.45 -18.64 -23.01
N SER A 38 -15.36 -18.82 -23.97
CA SER A 38 -15.10 -19.60 -25.19
C SER A 38 -13.99 -19.02 -26.07
N LYS A 39 -13.84 -17.68 -26.13
CA LYS A 39 -12.73 -17.04 -26.85
C LYS A 39 -11.40 -17.26 -26.13
N VAL A 40 -11.41 -17.20 -24.79
CA VAL A 40 -10.21 -17.42 -23.96
C VAL A 40 -9.73 -18.87 -24.06
N GLU A 41 -10.61 -19.86 -23.92
CA GLU A 41 -10.25 -21.28 -24.05
C GLU A 41 -9.71 -21.67 -25.43
N ARG A 42 -10.08 -20.90 -26.47
CA ARG A 42 -9.58 -21.10 -27.84
C ARG A 42 -8.33 -20.27 -28.16
N GLY A 43 -7.79 -19.52 -27.19
CA GLY A 43 -6.64 -18.63 -27.40
C GLY A 43 -6.93 -17.39 -28.26
N ILE A 44 -8.19 -17.11 -28.59
CA ILE A 44 -8.59 -15.97 -29.45
C ILE A 44 -8.47 -14.64 -28.72
N LYS A 45 -8.68 -14.64 -27.39
CA LYS A 45 -8.59 -13.44 -26.55
C LYS A 45 -7.77 -13.76 -25.30
N PRO A 46 -6.77 -12.94 -24.94
CA PRO A 46 -6.06 -13.11 -23.69
C PRO A 46 -6.99 -12.87 -22.49
N PRO A 47 -6.87 -13.65 -21.40
CA PRO A 47 -7.64 -13.41 -20.18
C PRO A 47 -7.13 -12.14 -19.47
N SER A 48 -8.03 -11.43 -18.80
CA SER A 48 -7.63 -10.41 -17.81
C SER A 48 -7.18 -11.08 -16.52
N ARG A 49 -6.26 -10.47 -15.76
CA ARG A 49 -5.84 -10.98 -14.44
C ARG A 49 -7.02 -11.34 -13.51
N ASP A 50 -8.05 -10.51 -13.46
CA ASP A 50 -9.24 -10.78 -12.65
C ASP A 50 -9.99 -12.05 -13.11
N LEU A 51 -10.04 -12.30 -14.43
CA LEU A 51 -10.65 -13.51 -14.97
C LEU A 51 -9.81 -14.74 -14.62
N VAL A 52 -8.48 -14.63 -14.71
CA VAL A 52 -7.56 -15.71 -14.32
C VAL A 52 -7.77 -16.10 -12.86
N ARG A 53 -7.80 -15.13 -11.94
CA ARG A 53 -8.03 -15.36 -10.50
C ARG A 53 -9.38 -16.02 -10.22
N LEU A 54 -10.44 -15.53 -10.84
CA LEU A 54 -11.79 -16.10 -10.67
C LEU A 54 -11.85 -17.54 -11.21
N CYS A 55 -11.23 -17.81 -12.35
CA CYS A 55 -11.14 -19.17 -12.90
C CYS A 55 -10.32 -20.10 -12.00
N ASP A 56 -9.19 -19.64 -11.47
CA ASP A 56 -8.34 -20.38 -10.55
C ASP A 56 -9.13 -20.80 -9.29
N ALA A 57 -9.82 -19.83 -8.68
CA ALA A 57 -10.66 -20.07 -7.52
C ALA A 57 -11.84 -21.02 -7.80
N ALA A 58 -12.56 -20.79 -8.89
CA ALA A 58 -13.74 -21.59 -9.27
C ALA A 58 -13.38 -23.05 -9.55
N LEU A 59 -12.20 -23.29 -10.14
CA LEU A 59 -11.69 -24.62 -10.48
C LEU A 59 -10.78 -25.21 -9.41
N LYS A 60 -10.58 -24.51 -8.28
CA LYS A 60 -9.67 -24.91 -7.19
C LYS A 60 -8.28 -25.27 -7.71
N ALA A 61 -7.72 -24.40 -8.57
CA ALA A 61 -6.47 -24.65 -9.24
C ALA A 61 -5.23 -24.31 -8.39
N ASP A 62 -5.41 -23.74 -7.20
CA ASP A 62 -4.38 -23.42 -6.22
C ASP A 62 -3.19 -22.63 -6.83
N GLY A 63 -3.49 -21.65 -7.68
CA GLY A 63 -2.52 -20.78 -8.34
C GLY A 63 -1.96 -21.32 -9.66
N ALA A 64 -2.30 -22.55 -10.05
CA ALA A 64 -1.81 -23.13 -11.31
C ALA A 64 -2.30 -22.38 -12.55
N LEU A 65 -3.53 -21.85 -12.53
CA LEU A 65 -4.04 -21.02 -13.64
C LEU A 65 -3.46 -19.60 -13.57
N ASN A 66 -3.24 -19.06 -12.37
CA ASN A 66 -2.55 -17.79 -12.18
C ASN A 66 -1.13 -17.77 -12.75
N ALA A 67 -0.37 -18.85 -12.55
CA ALA A 67 0.99 -19.01 -13.08
C ALA A 67 1.05 -18.97 -14.61
N LEU A 68 0.03 -19.51 -15.29
CA LEU A 68 -0.07 -19.50 -16.75
C LEU A 68 -0.62 -18.19 -17.32
N GLY A 69 -1.50 -17.51 -16.58
CA GLY A 69 -2.23 -16.34 -17.03
C GLY A 69 -1.50 -15.00 -16.79
N THR A 70 -0.42 -15.00 -16.00
CA THR A 70 0.33 -13.79 -15.65
C THR A 70 1.75 -13.91 -16.20
N PRO A 71 2.16 -13.10 -17.20
CA PRO A 71 3.54 -13.11 -17.65
C PRO A 71 4.45 -12.73 -16.47
N ALA A 72 5.54 -13.48 -16.29
CA ALA A 72 6.57 -13.16 -15.30
C ALA A 72 7.07 -11.74 -15.56
N VAL A 73 6.80 -10.82 -14.64
CA VAL A 73 7.47 -9.52 -14.65
C VAL A 73 8.91 -9.84 -14.30
N ALA A 74 9.82 -9.74 -15.26
CA ALA A 74 11.26 -9.83 -15.00
C ALA A 74 11.58 -8.73 -13.98
N GLY A 75 11.73 -9.14 -12.71
CA GLY A 75 12.12 -8.22 -11.67
C GLY A 75 13.52 -7.76 -11.97
N THR A 76 13.71 -6.47 -12.25
CA THR A 76 15.02 -5.86 -12.07
C THR A 76 15.44 -6.16 -10.64
N PRO A 77 16.61 -6.77 -10.38
CA PRO A 77 17.11 -6.92 -9.03
C PRO A 77 17.10 -5.52 -8.42
N VAL A 78 16.31 -5.33 -7.36
CA VAL A 78 16.49 -4.14 -6.51
C VAL A 78 17.73 -4.45 -5.66
N ASP A 79 18.88 -4.41 -6.33
CA ASP A 79 20.18 -4.32 -5.71
C ASP A 79 20.19 -3.11 -4.77
N ALA A 80 21.09 -3.17 -3.79
CA ALA A 80 21.27 -2.13 -2.80
C ALA A 80 21.20 -0.75 -3.47
N VAL A 81 20.39 0.14 -2.89
CA VAL A 81 20.50 1.58 -3.17
C VAL A 81 21.99 1.89 -3.06
N PRO A 82 22.63 2.48 -4.09
CA PRO A 82 24.06 2.74 -4.07
C PRO A 82 24.43 3.40 -2.74
N GLY A 83 25.42 2.79 -2.07
CA GLY A 83 26.04 3.36 -0.89
C GLY A 83 26.51 4.79 -1.17
N GLU A 84 26.40 5.62 -0.14
CA GLU A 84 26.86 7.01 -0.08
C GLU A 84 26.30 7.93 -1.17
N VAL A 85 25.07 8.41 -0.96
CA VAL A 85 24.79 9.81 -1.27
C VAL A 85 25.21 10.61 -0.04
N ASP A 86 26.47 10.99 -0.06
CA ASP A 86 27.14 11.83 0.94
C ASP A 86 26.56 13.27 0.94
N GLU A 87 26.30 13.74 2.16
CA GLU A 87 25.79 15.05 2.60
C GLU A 87 24.48 15.60 1.98
N GLU A 88 23.67 16.16 2.89
CA GLU A 88 22.25 16.42 2.76
C GLU A 88 21.97 17.84 2.28
N ASP A 89 21.39 17.97 1.09
CA ASP A 89 20.78 19.23 0.66
C ASP A 89 19.34 18.96 0.18
N TRP A 90 18.38 19.49 0.95
CA TRP A 90 16.98 19.55 0.55
C TRP A 90 16.67 20.98 0.14
N ILE A 91 16.14 21.18 -1.07
CA ILE A 91 15.55 22.47 -1.42
C ILE A 91 14.05 22.38 -1.21
N MET A 92 13.57 23.24 -0.31
CA MET A 92 12.19 23.68 -0.29
C MET A 92 12.02 24.74 -1.37
N GLN A 93 11.48 24.37 -2.52
CA GLN A 93 11.07 25.32 -3.54
C GLN A 93 9.67 25.79 -3.21
N LEU A 94 9.54 27.04 -2.75
CA LEU A 94 8.27 27.72 -2.62
C LEU A 94 7.98 28.41 -3.96
N SER A 95 6.93 27.97 -4.65
CA SER A 95 6.45 28.71 -5.82
C SER A 95 5.82 30.04 -5.39
N PRO A 96 5.75 31.05 -6.28
CA PRO A 96 5.06 32.32 -6.00
C PRO A 96 3.59 32.14 -5.58
N GLU A 97 2.97 31.01 -5.94
CA GLU A 97 1.62 30.61 -5.55
C GLU A 97 1.57 29.90 -4.17
N GLY A 98 2.67 29.88 -3.42
CA GLY A 98 2.76 29.29 -2.08
C GLY A 98 2.84 27.75 -2.06
N ARG A 99 3.07 27.09 -3.21
CA ARG A 99 3.25 25.64 -3.26
C ARG A 99 4.70 25.28 -2.92
N GLY A 100 4.90 24.58 -1.81
CA GLY A 100 6.20 24.05 -1.41
C GLY A 100 6.46 22.66 -2.02
N GLN A 101 7.53 22.53 -2.82
CA GLN A 101 8.05 21.22 -3.23
C GLN A 101 9.38 20.96 -2.52
N PHE A 102 9.51 19.79 -1.88
CA PHE A 102 10.77 19.33 -1.30
C PHE A 102 11.41 18.33 -2.24
N ARG A 103 12.60 18.63 -2.74
CA ARG A 103 13.37 17.70 -3.57
C ARG A 103 14.70 17.36 -2.90
N PRO A 104 15.08 16.06 -2.86
CA PRO A 104 16.44 15.69 -2.50
C PRO A 104 17.37 16.18 -3.61
N LEU A 105 18.46 16.87 -3.25
CA LEU A 105 19.54 17.17 -4.18
C LEU A 105 20.75 16.29 -3.87
N GLY A 106 21.36 15.77 -4.93
CA GLY A 106 22.76 15.35 -4.88
C GLY A 106 23.66 16.56 -5.09
N ARG A 107 24.81 16.59 -4.40
CA ARG A 107 25.85 17.66 -4.44
C ARG A 107 26.18 18.18 -5.86
N ARG A 108 26.05 17.34 -6.89
CA ARG A 108 26.32 17.68 -8.30
C ARG A 108 25.26 18.57 -8.98
N GLN A 109 24.03 18.63 -8.46
CA GLN A 109 22.95 19.45 -9.04
C GLN A 109 22.99 20.91 -8.57
N VAL A 110 23.72 21.20 -7.48
CA VAL A 110 23.91 22.56 -6.92
C VAL A 110 24.71 23.48 -7.87
N VAL A 111 25.53 22.90 -8.76
CA VAL A 111 26.39 23.67 -9.69
C VAL A 111 25.61 24.17 -10.92
N GLY A 112 24.48 23.55 -11.27
CA GLY A 112 23.72 23.88 -12.49
C GLY A 112 22.54 24.86 -12.29
N ALA A 113 21.98 24.93 -11.09
CA ALA A 113 20.90 25.86 -10.76
C ALA A 113 21.51 27.08 -10.06
N GLY A 114 21.65 28.18 -10.81
CA GLY A 114 22.30 29.40 -10.33
C GLY A 114 21.94 29.78 -8.90
N ALA A 115 22.97 30.10 -8.10
CA ALA A 115 22.94 30.35 -6.66
C ALA A 115 22.04 31.52 -6.18
N ALA A 116 21.20 32.09 -7.04
CA ALA A 116 20.49 33.34 -6.82
C ALA A 116 19.13 33.21 -6.08
N SER A 117 18.71 32.01 -5.66
CA SER A 117 17.46 31.86 -4.88
C SER A 117 17.55 30.84 -3.73
N LEU A 118 18.77 30.52 -3.29
CA LEU A 118 18.99 29.62 -2.15
C LEU A 118 18.81 30.38 -0.84
N MET A 119 17.57 30.48 -0.34
CA MET A 119 17.38 30.68 1.10
C MET A 119 17.73 29.37 1.81
N ARG A 120 19.00 29.24 2.22
CA ARG A 120 19.34 28.28 3.29
C ARG A 120 18.64 28.78 4.54
N LEU A 121 17.55 28.14 4.92
CA LEU A 121 16.97 28.30 6.25
C LEU A 121 17.93 27.61 7.24
N GLY A 122 19.08 28.24 7.50
CA GLY A 122 19.79 27.98 8.73
C GLY A 122 18.87 28.47 9.83
N LEU A 123 18.23 27.55 10.55
CA LEU A 123 17.58 27.86 11.81
C LEU A 123 18.71 28.29 12.76
N GLY A 124 19.08 29.56 12.66
CA GLY A 124 19.99 30.22 13.56
C GLY A 124 19.36 30.25 14.94
N GLY A 125 19.85 29.37 15.81
CA GLY A 125 19.57 29.35 17.24
C GLY A 125 20.80 28.85 17.96
N GLN A 126 21.66 29.80 18.35
CA GLN A 126 22.88 29.52 19.11
C GLN A 126 22.54 29.25 20.59
N GLY A 127 23.05 28.14 21.11
CA GLY A 127 23.08 27.79 22.54
C GLY A 127 22.65 26.33 22.79
N PRO A 128 23.33 25.58 23.67
CA PRO A 128 22.88 24.24 24.04
C PRO A 128 21.46 24.33 24.62
N ALA A 129 20.50 23.62 24.01
CA ALA A 129 19.17 23.49 24.58
C ALA A 129 19.30 22.93 26.00
N THR A 130 18.62 23.53 26.98
CA THR A 130 18.60 22.95 28.32
C THR A 130 17.93 21.58 28.26
N PRO A 131 18.37 20.58 29.05
CA PRO A 131 17.76 19.24 29.04
C PRO A 131 16.23 19.26 29.22
N ALA A 132 15.72 20.18 30.05
CA ALA A 132 14.29 20.40 30.24
C ALA A 132 13.55 20.91 28.98
N ALA A 133 14.18 21.78 28.18
CA ALA A 133 13.63 22.22 26.90
C ALA A 133 13.63 21.09 25.85
N GLY A 134 14.64 20.20 25.89
CA GLY A 134 14.70 19.01 25.05
C GLY A 134 13.56 18.02 25.31
N ILE A 135 13.28 17.72 26.58
CA ILE A 135 12.18 16.84 27.00
C ILE A 135 10.82 17.43 26.60
N GLY A 136 10.59 18.72 26.87
CA GLY A 136 9.33 19.38 26.48
C GLY A 136 9.10 19.40 24.98
N MET A 137 10.15 19.59 24.18
CA MET A 137 10.07 19.54 22.71
C MET A 137 9.77 18.11 22.21
N LEU A 138 10.37 17.08 22.83
CA LEU A 138 10.10 15.69 22.49
C LEU A 138 8.63 15.32 22.71
N GLU A 139 8.05 15.67 23.86
CA GLU A 139 6.63 15.43 24.16
C GLU A 139 5.70 16.18 23.21
N ALA A 140 6.02 17.44 22.91
CA ALA A 140 5.28 18.25 21.95
C ALA A 140 5.33 17.62 20.54
N SER A 141 6.51 17.21 20.07
CA SER A 141 6.66 16.54 18.77
C SER A 141 5.95 15.18 18.74
N ARG A 142 5.93 14.40 19.83
CA ARG A 142 5.17 13.14 19.90
C ARG A 142 3.66 13.38 19.77
N SER A 143 3.18 14.43 20.43
CA SER A 143 1.79 14.87 20.33
C SER A 143 1.47 15.32 18.90
N LEU A 144 2.32 16.15 18.28
CA LEU A 144 2.17 16.58 16.90
C LEU A 144 2.16 15.40 15.93
N PHE A 145 3.03 14.40 16.11
CA PHE A 145 3.06 13.22 15.27
C PHE A 145 1.73 12.46 15.27
N THR A 146 1.15 12.28 16.46
CA THR A 146 -0.17 11.65 16.62
C THR A 146 -1.24 12.44 15.86
N HIS A 147 -1.22 13.78 15.94
CA HIS A 147 -2.14 14.63 15.20
C HIS A 147 -1.93 14.53 13.68
N TYR A 148 -0.69 14.56 13.20
CA TYR A 148 -0.38 14.41 11.77
C TYR A 148 -0.85 13.07 11.21
N ARG A 149 -0.75 11.98 11.98
CA ARG A 149 -1.25 10.67 11.55
C ARG A 149 -2.77 10.60 11.47
N ARG A 150 -3.48 11.28 12.38
CA ARG A 150 -4.95 11.43 12.32
C ARG A 150 -5.37 12.28 11.13
N LEU A 151 -4.78 13.48 10.97
CA LEU A 151 -5.00 14.35 9.81
C LEU A 151 -4.69 13.63 8.49
N GLY A 152 -3.67 12.78 8.51
CA GLY A 152 -3.34 11.86 7.44
C GLY A 152 -4.56 11.19 6.85
N GLN A 153 -5.51 10.74 7.66
CA GLN A 153 -6.67 10.02 7.15
C GLN A 153 -7.64 10.89 6.35
N SER A 154 -7.63 12.21 6.49
CA SER A 154 -8.63 13.10 5.90
C SER A 154 -8.09 14.08 4.86
N VAL A 155 -6.76 14.25 4.76
CA VAL A 155 -6.14 15.21 3.83
C VAL A 155 -5.21 14.55 2.81
N GLN A 156 -4.93 15.24 1.70
CA GLN A 156 -3.96 14.78 0.70
C GLN A 156 -2.55 14.72 1.29
N PRO A 157 -1.73 13.74 0.88
CA PRO A 157 -0.36 13.61 1.38
C PRO A 157 0.48 14.90 1.26
N GLY A 158 0.34 15.62 0.14
CA GLY A 158 1.09 16.85 -0.14
C GLY A 158 0.89 17.98 0.89
N PHE A 159 -0.23 18.01 1.60
CA PHE A 159 -0.46 19.02 2.66
C PHE A 159 0.34 18.75 3.93
N LEU A 160 0.73 17.50 4.18
CA LEU A 160 1.44 17.11 5.41
C LEU A 160 2.95 16.94 5.20
N LEU A 161 3.38 16.58 3.99
CA LEU A 161 4.78 16.31 3.68
C LEU A 161 5.72 17.45 4.11
N PRO A 162 5.48 18.73 3.80
CA PRO A 162 6.34 19.83 4.25
C PRO A 162 6.57 19.86 5.77
N ALA A 163 5.49 19.79 6.54
CA ALA A 163 5.55 19.91 7.99
C ALA A 163 6.24 18.70 8.62
N LEU A 164 5.97 17.50 8.13
CA LEU A 164 6.61 16.27 8.61
C LEU A 164 8.11 16.26 8.31
N ILE A 165 8.52 16.70 7.11
CA ILE A 165 9.94 16.79 6.72
C ILE A 165 10.66 17.78 7.65
N ALA A 166 10.09 18.97 7.85
CA ALA A 166 10.65 19.97 8.76
C ALA A 166 10.81 19.44 10.18
N GLN A 167 9.78 18.78 10.73
CA GLN A 167 9.83 18.16 12.06
C GLN A 167 10.91 17.07 12.16
N THR A 168 11.09 16.26 11.11
CA THR A 168 12.15 15.24 11.07
C THR A 168 13.54 15.87 11.19
N HIS A 169 13.80 16.96 10.47
CA HIS A 169 15.06 17.68 10.54
C HIS A 169 15.27 18.37 11.89
N THR A 170 14.24 19.01 12.43
CA THR A 170 14.29 19.63 13.77
C THR A 170 14.65 18.62 14.84
N LEU A 171 14.01 17.45 14.85
CA LEU A 171 14.29 16.38 15.83
C LEU A 171 15.74 15.88 15.72
N ARG A 172 16.24 15.73 14.49
CA ARG A 172 17.63 15.34 14.27
C ARG A 172 18.61 16.40 14.75
N GLU A 173 18.35 17.68 14.47
CA GLU A 173 19.19 18.79 14.92
C GLU A 173 19.25 18.88 16.45
N LEU A 174 18.10 18.74 17.11
CA LEU A 174 18.03 18.69 18.58
C LEU A 174 18.80 17.49 19.13
N SER A 175 18.77 16.33 18.46
CA SER A 175 19.50 15.14 18.90
C SER A 175 21.02 15.31 18.88
N ALA A 176 21.54 16.20 18.02
CA ALA A 176 22.97 16.52 17.96
C ALA A 176 23.46 17.27 19.20
N HIS A 177 22.55 17.96 19.90
CA HIS A 177 22.85 18.83 21.05
C HIS A 177 22.31 18.27 22.38
N SER A 178 21.83 17.03 22.39
CA SER A 178 21.17 16.40 23.54
C SER A 178 22.04 15.31 24.19
N ASP A 179 21.73 15.00 25.45
CA ASP A 179 22.36 13.88 26.18
C ASP A 179 21.98 12.50 25.62
N GLY A 180 22.63 11.44 26.10
CA GLY A 180 22.51 10.09 25.51
C GLY A 180 21.09 9.51 25.52
N THR A 181 20.27 9.79 26.55
CA THR A 181 18.90 9.27 26.61
C THR A 181 17.98 10.09 25.72
N THR A 182 17.99 11.42 25.86
CA THR A 182 17.13 12.32 25.07
C THR A 182 17.47 12.22 23.59
N ARG A 183 18.75 12.08 23.24
CA ARG A 183 19.22 11.84 21.86
C ARG A 183 18.59 10.59 21.25
N ARG A 184 18.54 9.46 21.98
CA ARG A 184 17.94 8.22 21.48
C ARG A 184 16.45 8.40 21.20
N GLU A 185 15.72 9.02 22.12
CA GLU A 185 14.27 9.23 21.98
C GLU A 185 13.92 10.20 20.84
N LEU A 186 14.72 11.26 20.65
CA LEU A 186 14.59 12.19 19.52
C LEU A 186 14.84 11.49 18.18
N LEU A 187 15.87 10.65 18.10
CA LEU A 187 16.19 9.87 16.89
C LEU A 187 15.14 8.79 16.60
N GLU A 188 14.62 8.14 17.64
CA GLU A 188 13.49 7.21 17.51
C GLU A 188 12.27 7.94 16.93
N LEU A 189 11.88 9.09 17.49
CA LEU A 189 10.74 9.85 16.99
C LEU A 189 10.99 10.36 15.56
N ALA A 190 12.19 10.86 15.25
CA ALA A 190 12.56 11.26 13.89
C ALA A 190 12.43 10.10 12.90
N SER A 191 12.81 8.88 13.30
CA SER A 191 12.63 7.68 12.48
C SER A 191 11.15 7.40 12.18
N ARG A 192 10.25 7.63 13.15
CA ARG A 192 8.80 7.45 12.97
C ARG A 192 8.20 8.50 12.04
N TYR A 193 8.68 9.74 12.11
CA TYR A 193 8.33 10.76 11.12
C TYR A 193 8.80 10.36 9.71
N ALA A 194 10.06 9.96 9.54
CA ALA A 194 10.61 9.51 8.27
C ALA A 194 9.85 8.31 7.69
N GLU A 195 9.49 7.33 8.53
CA GLU A 195 8.68 6.18 8.15
C GLU A 195 7.32 6.59 7.58
N TYR A 196 6.64 7.50 8.28
CA TYR A 196 5.33 8.01 7.88
C TYR A 196 5.40 8.88 6.62
N ILE A 197 6.44 9.71 6.46
CA ILE A 197 6.71 10.45 5.22
C ILE A 197 6.88 9.47 4.05
N GLY A 198 7.64 8.39 4.24
CA GLY A 198 7.79 7.37 3.21
C GLY A 198 6.46 6.70 2.85
N TRP A 199 5.52 6.56 3.79
CA TRP A 199 4.17 6.07 3.49
C TRP A 199 3.36 7.09 2.69
N LEU A 200 3.38 8.36 3.08
CA LEU A 200 2.70 9.43 2.35
C LEU A 200 3.26 9.61 0.93
N ALA A 201 4.57 9.46 0.72
CA ALA A 201 5.18 9.48 -0.59
C ALA A 201 4.64 8.36 -1.49
N GLN A 202 4.52 7.13 -0.96
CA GLN A 202 3.88 6.02 -1.67
C GLN A 202 2.41 6.32 -1.97
N GLU A 203 1.69 6.94 -1.04
CA GLU A 203 0.30 7.37 -1.25
C GLU A 203 0.17 8.46 -2.33
N SER A 204 1.19 9.27 -2.58
CA SER A 204 1.25 10.19 -3.72
C SER A 204 1.64 9.50 -5.04
N GLY A 205 2.18 8.29 -4.98
CA GLY A 205 2.71 7.56 -6.15
C GLY A 205 4.19 7.79 -6.41
N ASP A 206 4.93 8.43 -5.50
CA ASP A 206 6.39 8.60 -5.58
C ASP A 206 7.10 7.44 -4.88
N GLU A 207 7.28 6.33 -5.61
CA GLU A 207 7.94 5.13 -5.09
C GLU A 207 9.42 5.38 -4.75
N GLN A 208 10.10 6.27 -5.48
CA GLN A 208 11.51 6.59 -5.22
C GLN A 208 11.67 7.33 -3.90
N ALA A 209 10.86 8.37 -3.67
CA ALA A 209 10.83 9.07 -2.38
C ALA A 209 10.39 8.13 -1.25
N ALA A 210 9.41 7.24 -1.50
CA ALA A 210 8.98 6.26 -0.50
C ALA A 210 10.14 5.36 -0.03
N LEU A 211 10.93 4.82 -0.97
CA LEU A 211 12.11 4.00 -0.66
C LEU A 211 13.20 4.81 0.04
N TRP A 212 13.46 6.03 -0.44
CA TRP A 212 14.46 6.93 0.17
C TRP A 212 14.13 7.24 1.62
N TRP A 213 12.89 7.66 1.91
CA TRP A 213 12.44 7.97 3.27
C TRP A 213 12.37 6.73 4.16
N THR A 214 12.07 5.57 3.58
CA THR A 214 12.14 4.29 4.31
C THR A 214 13.57 3.99 4.75
N GLN A 215 14.57 4.18 3.88
CA GLN A 215 15.98 4.01 4.26
C GLN A 215 16.39 5.05 5.31
N ARG A 216 15.98 6.30 5.14
CA ARG A 216 16.27 7.36 6.12
C ARG A 216 15.71 7.04 7.51
N ALA A 217 14.53 6.45 7.58
CA ALA A 217 13.97 5.98 8.84
C ALA A 217 14.87 4.93 9.51
N VAL A 218 15.39 3.97 8.73
CA VAL A 218 16.33 2.95 9.25
C VAL A 218 17.60 3.59 9.79
N ASP A 219 18.19 4.53 9.06
CA ASP A 219 19.43 5.19 9.47
C ASP A 219 19.24 5.95 10.80
N LEU A 220 18.13 6.69 10.93
CA LEU A 220 17.77 7.41 12.15
C LEU A 220 17.52 6.46 13.33
N ALA A 221 16.80 5.37 13.11
CA ALA A 221 16.52 4.38 14.16
C ALA A 221 17.79 3.67 14.62
N ALA A 222 18.67 3.27 13.69
CA ALA A 222 19.95 2.65 14.03
C ALA A 222 20.83 3.61 14.86
N ALA A 223 20.89 4.89 14.49
CA ALA A 223 21.59 5.91 15.27
C ALA A 223 20.97 6.13 16.67
N GLY A 224 19.66 5.91 16.82
CA GLY A 224 18.92 5.94 18.08
C GLY A 224 19.00 4.64 18.90
N GLY A 225 19.65 3.59 18.39
CA GLY A 225 19.76 2.28 19.07
C GLY A 225 18.64 1.28 18.78
N ASP A 226 17.81 1.51 17.75
CA ASP A 226 16.78 0.58 17.26
C ASP A 226 17.16 0.03 15.86
N PRO A 227 18.05 -0.97 15.77
CA PRO A 227 18.40 -1.61 14.50
C PRO A 227 17.25 -2.47 13.94
N ALA A 228 16.22 -2.79 14.73
CA ALA A 228 15.14 -3.66 14.30
C ALA A 228 14.28 -3.02 13.21
N LEU A 229 14.28 -1.69 13.09
CA LEU A 229 13.55 -0.98 12.03
C LEU A 229 14.00 -1.37 10.61
N ALA A 230 15.23 -1.87 10.43
CA ALA A 230 15.68 -2.44 9.16
C ALA A 230 14.79 -3.62 8.71
N GLY A 231 14.27 -4.41 9.65
CA GLY A 231 13.27 -5.45 9.36
C GLY A 231 11.95 -4.87 8.85
N TYR A 232 11.52 -3.73 9.40
CA TYR A 232 10.31 -3.06 8.91
C TYR A 232 10.48 -2.43 7.53
N ALA A 233 11.68 -1.96 7.19
CA ALA A 233 11.96 -1.47 5.83
C ALA A 233 11.73 -2.56 4.76
N LEU A 234 12.01 -3.83 5.07
CA LEU A 234 11.66 -4.95 4.20
C LEU A 234 10.13 -5.12 4.06
N VAL A 235 9.36 -4.92 5.13
CA VAL A 235 7.88 -4.90 5.09
C VAL A 235 7.37 -3.78 4.17
N ARG A 236 7.99 -2.59 4.24
CA ARG A 236 7.65 -1.44 3.38
C ARG A 236 7.99 -1.70 1.92
N ARG A 237 9.16 -2.28 1.64
CA ARG A 237 9.54 -2.71 0.28
C ARG A 237 8.59 -3.77 -0.26
N ALA A 238 8.20 -4.75 0.56
CA ALA A 238 7.23 -5.78 0.18
C ALA A 238 5.86 -5.17 -0.17
N LEU A 239 5.45 -4.08 0.50
CA LEU A 239 4.23 -3.36 0.15
C LEU A 239 4.33 -2.64 -1.20
N ILE A 240 5.48 -2.08 -1.55
CA ILE A 240 5.68 -1.46 -2.88
C ILE A 240 5.60 -2.55 -3.97
N THR A 241 6.29 -3.66 -3.79
CA THR A 241 6.26 -4.78 -4.75
C THR A 241 4.87 -5.40 -4.88
N LEU A 242 4.06 -5.38 -3.81
CA LEU A 242 2.68 -5.81 -3.84
C LEU A 242 1.85 -4.97 -4.83
N TYR A 243 1.99 -3.64 -4.81
CA TYR A 243 1.27 -2.77 -5.75
C TYR A 243 1.79 -2.86 -7.19
N GLN A 244 3.01 -3.35 -7.39
CA GLN A 244 3.55 -3.73 -8.70
C GLN A 244 3.03 -5.09 -9.18
N ASP A 245 2.13 -5.75 -8.43
CA ASP A 245 1.64 -7.11 -8.66
C ASP A 245 2.79 -8.15 -8.73
N ASN A 246 3.92 -7.90 -8.05
CA ASN A 246 5.06 -8.83 -7.99
C ASN A 246 4.94 -9.73 -6.76
N ALA A 247 4.27 -10.87 -6.93
CA ALA A 247 4.02 -11.83 -5.85
C ALA A 247 5.31 -12.43 -5.27
N GLU A 248 6.23 -12.88 -6.12
CA GLU A 248 7.48 -13.54 -5.72
C GLU A 248 8.33 -12.63 -4.82
N GLN A 249 8.59 -11.40 -5.28
CA GLN A 249 9.41 -10.46 -4.53
C GLN A 249 8.72 -10.01 -3.24
N THR A 250 7.40 -9.88 -3.24
CA THR A 250 6.61 -9.57 -2.05
C THR A 250 6.79 -10.65 -0.98
N VAL A 251 6.66 -11.93 -1.36
CA VAL A 251 6.87 -13.07 -0.45
C VAL A 251 8.32 -13.14 0.03
N ALA A 252 9.30 -12.97 -0.86
CA ALA A 252 10.71 -13.06 -0.53
C ALA A 252 11.13 -11.99 0.50
N LEU A 253 10.73 -10.73 0.29
CA LEU A 253 11.00 -9.62 1.21
C LEU A 253 10.29 -9.83 2.56
N ALA A 254 9.02 -10.24 2.54
CA ALA A 254 8.24 -10.49 3.74
C ALA A 254 8.83 -11.63 4.60
N ARG A 255 9.33 -12.70 3.99
CA ARG A 255 9.97 -13.81 4.73
C ARG A 255 11.27 -13.38 5.41
N ARG A 256 12.07 -12.54 4.75
CA ARG A 256 13.31 -11.99 5.35
C ARG A 256 13.02 -11.15 6.61
N ALA A 257 11.87 -10.48 6.66
CA ALA A 257 11.42 -9.68 7.79
C ALA A 257 10.77 -10.49 8.93
N GLN A 258 10.82 -11.83 8.89
CA GLN A 258 10.24 -12.71 9.91
C GLN A 258 11.28 -13.40 10.81
N SER A 259 12.56 -12.99 10.75
CA SER A 259 13.61 -13.57 11.60
C SER A 259 13.23 -13.50 13.09
N GLY A 260 13.60 -14.53 13.86
CA GLY A 260 13.25 -14.63 15.29
C GLY A 260 13.84 -13.53 16.17
N THR A 261 14.83 -12.80 15.66
CA THR A 261 15.48 -11.65 16.33
C THR A 261 14.68 -10.35 16.22
N LEU A 262 13.67 -10.28 15.34
CA LEU A 262 12.85 -9.08 15.16
C LEU A 262 11.66 -9.06 16.12
N PRO A 263 11.19 -7.86 16.53
CA PRO A 263 10.01 -7.70 17.37
C PRO A 263 8.75 -8.39 16.79
N PRO A 264 7.85 -8.93 17.63
CA PRO A 264 6.61 -9.58 17.20
C PRO A 264 5.79 -8.73 16.23
N ARG A 265 5.70 -7.42 16.48
CA ARG A 265 5.01 -6.47 15.60
C ARG A 265 5.53 -6.48 14.16
N ILE A 266 6.85 -6.37 13.98
CA ILE A 266 7.47 -6.33 12.64
C ILE A 266 7.23 -7.65 11.93
N ARG A 267 7.42 -8.77 12.65
CA ARG A 267 7.20 -10.12 12.11
C ARG A 267 5.72 -10.34 11.73
N GLY A 268 4.79 -9.82 12.51
CA GLY A 268 3.35 -9.89 12.25
C GLY A 268 2.94 -9.09 11.00
N LEU A 269 3.43 -7.85 10.87
CA LEU A 269 3.22 -7.03 9.67
C LEU A 269 3.89 -7.66 8.44
N ALA A 270 5.05 -8.31 8.61
CA ALA A 270 5.69 -9.08 7.56
C ALA A 270 4.85 -10.29 7.13
N ALA A 271 4.30 -11.05 8.07
CA ALA A 271 3.41 -12.17 7.78
C ALA A 271 2.12 -11.73 7.03
N GLN A 272 1.58 -10.54 7.32
CA GLN A 272 0.49 -9.96 6.51
C GLN A 272 0.92 -9.71 5.06
N ARG A 273 2.13 -9.20 4.82
CA ARG A 273 2.65 -8.99 3.46
C ARG A 273 2.94 -10.33 2.75
N GLU A 274 3.45 -11.32 3.48
CA GLU A 274 3.60 -12.68 2.95
C GLU A 274 2.24 -13.24 2.51
N ALA A 275 1.19 -13.08 3.34
CA ALA A 275 -0.16 -13.53 2.99
C ALA A 275 -0.69 -12.89 1.71
N GLN A 276 -0.50 -11.57 1.54
CA GLN A 276 -0.92 -10.88 0.33
C GLN A 276 -0.09 -11.27 -0.89
N GLY A 277 1.21 -11.55 -0.73
CA GLY A 277 2.04 -12.10 -1.80
C GLY A 277 1.54 -13.47 -2.27
N HIS A 278 1.20 -14.37 -1.34
CA HIS A 278 0.58 -15.66 -1.66
C HIS A 278 -0.79 -15.50 -2.32
N ALA A 279 -1.59 -14.54 -1.86
CA ALA A 279 -2.87 -14.21 -2.48
C ALA A 279 -2.72 -13.75 -3.94
N LEU A 280 -1.75 -12.88 -4.24
CA LEU A 280 -1.43 -12.48 -5.61
C LEU A 280 -1.03 -13.66 -6.49
N ALA A 281 -0.32 -14.64 -5.95
CA ALA A 281 0.07 -15.87 -6.64
C ALA A 281 -1.08 -16.89 -6.80
N GLY A 282 -2.20 -16.71 -6.08
CA GLY A 282 -3.28 -17.70 -6.03
C GLY A 282 -3.08 -18.84 -5.03
N ASP A 283 -2.02 -18.81 -4.21
CA ASP A 283 -1.79 -19.83 -3.19
C ASP A 283 -2.66 -19.56 -1.96
N HIS A 284 -3.90 -20.02 -2.03
CA HIS A 284 -4.90 -19.89 -0.98
C HIS A 284 -4.41 -20.48 0.35
N ARG A 285 -3.74 -21.64 0.34
CA ARG A 285 -3.33 -22.33 1.55
C ARG A 285 -2.18 -21.60 2.25
N ALA A 286 -1.16 -21.17 1.51
CA ALA A 286 -0.06 -20.40 2.08
C ALA A 286 -0.51 -19.02 2.56
N CYS A 287 -1.46 -18.40 1.86
CA CYS A 287 -2.08 -17.15 2.29
C CYS A 287 -2.73 -17.29 3.68
N LEU A 288 -3.62 -18.26 3.87
CA LEU A 288 -4.30 -18.47 5.16
C LEU A 288 -3.32 -18.77 6.30
N ARG A 289 -2.33 -19.65 6.07
CA ARG A 289 -1.30 -19.94 7.08
C ARG A 289 -0.50 -18.70 7.48
N ALA A 290 -0.21 -17.81 6.53
CA ALA A 290 0.49 -16.56 6.81
C ALA A 290 -0.40 -15.56 7.58
N LEU A 291 -1.72 -15.53 7.32
CA LEU A 291 -2.68 -14.75 8.11
C LEU A 291 -2.79 -15.25 9.55
N ASP A 292 -2.85 -16.57 9.76
CA ASP A 292 -2.88 -17.17 11.09
C ASP A 292 -1.62 -16.81 11.88
N ARG A 293 -0.45 -16.90 11.22
CA ARG A 293 0.82 -16.47 11.81
C ARG A 293 0.83 -14.98 12.14
N ALA A 294 0.32 -14.13 11.25
CA ALA A 294 0.21 -12.71 11.50
C ALA A 294 -0.65 -12.40 12.73
N ARG A 295 -1.78 -13.11 12.89
CA ARG A 295 -2.66 -12.96 14.05
C ARG A 295 -1.96 -13.32 15.36
N ALA A 296 -1.26 -14.46 15.39
CA ALA A 296 -0.51 -14.88 16.57
C ALA A 296 0.61 -13.88 16.94
N LEU A 297 1.36 -13.39 15.96
CA LEU A 297 2.47 -12.45 16.18
C LEU A 297 2.01 -11.06 16.62
N LEU A 298 0.91 -10.56 16.06
CA LEU A 298 0.36 -9.26 16.44
C LEU A 298 -0.38 -9.31 17.78
N ALA A 299 -0.93 -10.46 18.17
CA ALA A 299 -1.50 -10.64 19.51
C ALA A 299 -0.43 -10.73 20.60
N ALA A 300 0.77 -11.21 20.27
CA ALA A 300 1.92 -11.27 21.17
C ALA A 300 2.69 -9.94 21.28
N ASP A 301 2.27 -8.90 20.56
CA ASP A 301 2.85 -7.56 20.66
C ASP A 301 2.33 -6.88 21.93
N GLU A 302 3.04 -7.06 23.05
CA GLU A 302 2.67 -6.44 24.34
C GLU A 302 2.78 -4.91 24.31
N GLY A 303 3.54 -4.36 23.35
CA GLY A 303 3.72 -2.92 23.15
C GLY A 303 4.29 -2.19 24.38
N SER A 304 4.57 -0.90 24.21
CA SER A 304 4.64 0.03 25.35
C SER A 304 3.53 1.05 25.17
N PRO A 305 2.78 1.42 26.24
CA PRO A 305 1.70 2.42 26.15
C PRO A 305 2.14 3.74 25.49
N ASP A 306 3.42 4.12 25.66
CA ASP A 306 3.98 5.37 25.18
C ASP A 306 4.71 5.25 23.83
N ALA A 307 4.86 4.03 23.31
CA ALA A 307 5.56 3.77 22.05
C ALA A 307 4.71 4.16 20.84
N THR A 308 5.34 4.86 19.91
CA THR A 308 4.71 5.23 18.66
C THR A 308 4.51 4.00 17.77
N VAL A 309 3.25 3.63 17.57
CA VAL A 309 2.85 2.43 16.82
C VAL A 309 3.34 2.46 15.37
N ILE A 310 4.12 1.44 14.99
CA ILE A 310 4.55 1.20 13.61
C ILE A 310 3.39 0.62 12.79
N GLY A 311 3.20 1.10 11.55
CA GLY A 311 2.15 0.60 10.65
C GLY A 311 0.77 1.19 10.95
N SER A 312 -0.30 0.45 10.60
CA SER A 312 -1.68 0.97 10.72
C SER A 312 -2.08 1.24 12.17
N MET A 313 -2.74 2.39 12.40
CA MET A 313 -3.35 2.75 13.69
C MET A 313 -4.89 2.87 13.63
N HIS A 314 -5.48 2.86 12.43
CA HIS A 314 -6.92 3.10 12.22
C HIS A 314 -7.69 1.83 11.85
N LEU A 315 -7.08 0.65 12.07
CA LEU A 315 -7.69 -0.65 11.83
C LEU A 315 -7.77 -1.41 13.16
N PRO A 316 -8.97 -1.58 13.74
CA PRO A 316 -9.16 -2.37 14.95
C PRO A 316 -8.71 -3.82 14.78
N ASP A 317 -9.08 -4.49 13.69
CA ASP A 317 -8.52 -5.79 13.28
C ASP A 317 -7.81 -5.66 11.93
N SER A 318 -6.50 -5.37 11.98
CA SER A 318 -5.69 -5.28 10.78
C SER A 318 -5.58 -6.61 10.02
N VAL A 319 -5.61 -7.76 10.71
CA VAL A 319 -5.48 -9.08 10.06
C VAL A 319 -6.79 -9.46 9.37
N GLY A 320 -7.94 -9.22 9.98
CA GLY A 320 -9.25 -9.38 9.33
C GLY A 320 -9.36 -8.51 8.08
N MET A 321 -8.97 -7.23 8.16
CA MET A 321 -8.98 -6.35 7.00
C MET A 321 -8.06 -6.86 5.86
N VAL A 322 -6.86 -7.34 6.19
CA VAL A 322 -5.94 -7.97 5.21
C VAL A 322 -6.49 -9.30 4.70
N THR A 323 -7.29 -10.02 5.48
CA THR A 323 -7.97 -11.25 5.03
C THR A 323 -8.96 -10.93 3.91
N GLY A 324 -9.81 -9.92 4.09
CA GLY A 324 -10.71 -9.43 3.04
C GLY A 324 -9.96 -8.99 1.78
N TRP A 325 -8.81 -8.31 1.94
CA TRP A 325 -7.93 -7.97 0.83
C TRP A 325 -7.44 -9.21 0.07
N CYS A 326 -6.91 -10.20 0.78
CA CYS A 326 -6.38 -11.42 0.19
C CYS A 326 -7.47 -12.19 -0.56
N LEU A 327 -8.70 -12.25 -0.02
CA LEU A 327 -9.83 -12.93 -0.65
C LEU A 327 -10.20 -12.31 -2.01
N VAL A 328 -10.06 -10.99 -2.17
CA VAL A 328 -10.21 -10.34 -3.50
C VAL A 328 -9.15 -10.84 -4.47
N ASP A 329 -7.87 -10.80 -4.07
CA ASP A 329 -6.75 -11.18 -4.94
C ASP A 329 -6.72 -12.70 -5.22
N LEU A 330 -7.31 -13.51 -4.33
CA LEU A 330 -7.54 -14.95 -4.50
C LEU A 330 -8.75 -15.29 -5.38
N GLY A 331 -9.49 -14.30 -5.90
CA GLY A 331 -10.66 -14.55 -6.74
C GLY A 331 -11.87 -15.12 -5.99
N ARG A 332 -12.03 -14.79 -4.70
CA ARG A 332 -13.16 -15.22 -3.85
C ARG A 332 -14.07 -14.04 -3.47
N PRO A 333 -14.76 -13.42 -4.45
CA PRO A 333 -15.43 -12.13 -4.26
C PRO A 333 -16.53 -12.13 -3.21
N GLY A 334 -17.37 -13.17 -3.12
CA GLY A 334 -18.41 -13.26 -2.09
C GLY A 334 -17.85 -13.28 -0.66
N GLN A 335 -16.85 -14.11 -0.39
CA GLN A 335 -16.19 -14.15 0.93
C GLN A 335 -15.43 -12.85 1.23
N ALA A 336 -14.82 -12.25 0.22
CA ALA A 336 -14.15 -10.97 0.38
C ALA A 336 -15.12 -9.86 0.77
N ALA A 337 -16.31 -9.83 0.15
CA ALA A 337 -17.35 -8.87 0.47
C ALA A 337 -17.83 -9.01 1.92
N GLU A 338 -18.17 -10.22 2.35
CA GLU A 338 -18.60 -10.49 3.74
C GLU A 338 -17.54 -10.08 4.78
N GLU A 339 -16.27 -10.40 4.53
CA GLU A 339 -15.18 -10.03 5.44
C GLU A 339 -14.96 -8.51 5.45
N LEU A 340 -14.91 -7.86 4.29
CA LEU A 340 -14.69 -6.42 4.20
C LEU A 340 -15.85 -5.62 4.83
N ASP A 341 -17.10 -6.10 4.71
CA ASP A 341 -18.27 -5.49 5.35
C ASP A 341 -18.13 -5.51 6.87
N ARG A 342 -17.79 -6.69 7.42
CA ARG A 342 -17.58 -6.84 8.87
C ARG A 342 -16.48 -5.90 9.36
N GLN A 343 -15.35 -5.87 8.67
CA GLN A 343 -14.20 -5.09 9.10
C GLN A 343 -14.41 -3.58 8.95
N LEU A 344 -15.07 -3.13 7.88
CA LEU A 344 -15.37 -1.71 7.67
C LEU A 344 -16.36 -1.16 8.69
N SER A 345 -17.29 -1.98 9.20
CA SER A 345 -18.21 -1.58 10.27
C SER A 345 -17.51 -1.19 11.58
N LEU A 346 -16.27 -1.67 11.78
CA LEU A 346 -15.44 -1.36 12.95
C LEU A 346 -14.56 -0.12 12.75
N VAL A 347 -14.37 0.33 11.51
CA VAL A 347 -13.51 1.48 11.19
C VAL A 347 -14.26 2.78 11.47
N SER A 348 -13.62 3.71 12.19
CA SER A 348 -14.19 5.04 12.43
C SER A 348 -14.52 5.77 11.12
N GLY A 349 -15.63 6.51 11.12
CA GLY A 349 -16.03 7.36 10.00
C GLY A 349 -15.00 8.47 9.68
N ASP A 350 -14.24 8.92 10.69
CA ASP A 350 -13.22 9.96 10.52
C ASP A 350 -11.96 9.47 9.79
N ALA A 351 -11.78 8.15 9.69
CA ALA A 351 -10.64 7.55 9.01
C ALA A 351 -10.86 7.48 7.48
N LEU A 352 -11.12 8.63 6.84
CA LEU A 352 -11.58 8.71 5.45
C LEU A 352 -10.70 7.92 4.46
N ARG A 353 -9.37 7.93 4.60
CA ARG A 353 -8.46 7.19 3.71
C ARG A 353 -8.62 5.69 3.88
N THR A 354 -8.80 5.22 5.11
CA THR A 354 -9.07 3.82 5.39
C THR A 354 -10.44 3.42 4.82
N GLN A 355 -11.47 4.25 5.05
CA GLN A 355 -12.81 4.05 4.49
C GLN A 355 -12.79 4.00 2.95
N ALA A 356 -12.12 4.94 2.29
CA ALA A 356 -12.02 4.99 0.84
C ALA A 356 -11.25 3.78 0.27
N ARG A 357 -10.09 3.44 0.84
CA ARG A 357 -9.27 2.30 0.37
C ARG A 357 -10.03 0.99 0.43
N TYR A 358 -10.52 0.63 1.61
CA TYR A 358 -11.16 -0.65 1.81
C TYR A 358 -12.61 -0.65 1.29
N GLY A 359 -13.28 0.51 1.27
CA GLY A 359 -14.60 0.66 0.67
C GLY A 359 -14.61 0.47 -0.84
N VAL A 360 -13.64 1.01 -1.58
CA VAL A 360 -13.51 0.77 -3.03
C VAL A 360 -13.25 -0.71 -3.30
N ARG A 361 -12.41 -1.35 -2.47
CA ARG A 361 -12.13 -2.77 -2.55
C ARG A 361 -13.35 -3.65 -2.21
N ARG A 362 -14.16 -3.25 -1.23
CA ARG A 362 -15.45 -3.86 -0.91
C ARG A 362 -16.41 -3.78 -2.10
N ALA A 363 -16.53 -2.60 -2.72
CA ALA A 363 -17.34 -2.44 -3.92
C ALA A 363 -16.81 -3.29 -5.10
N LEU A 364 -15.48 -3.42 -5.24
CA LEU A 364 -14.86 -4.31 -6.23
C LEU A 364 -15.20 -5.79 -5.96
N ALA A 365 -15.24 -6.22 -4.70
CA ALA A 365 -15.64 -7.58 -4.33
C ALA A 365 -17.09 -7.85 -4.77
N TYR A 366 -18.04 -6.99 -4.40
CA TYR A 366 -19.44 -7.12 -4.82
C TYR A 366 -19.61 -7.08 -6.34
N ALA A 367 -18.93 -6.16 -7.04
CA ALA A 367 -19.00 -6.06 -8.49
C ALA A 367 -18.45 -7.32 -9.17
N SER A 368 -17.37 -7.90 -8.62
CA SER A 368 -16.80 -9.17 -9.09
C SER A 368 -17.69 -10.37 -8.78
N ASN A 369 -18.55 -10.28 -7.74
CA ASN A 369 -19.58 -11.26 -7.39
C ASN A 369 -20.89 -11.08 -8.21
N GLY A 370 -20.91 -10.17 -9.18
CA GLY A 370 -22.08 -9.89 -10.02
C GLY A 370 -23.14 -8.98 -9.39
N GLU A 371 -22.93 -8.47 -8.18
CA GLU A 371 -23.87 -7.60 -7.45
C GLU A 371 -23.67 -6.13 -7.84
N ILE A 372 -23.97 -5.81 -9.10
CA ILE A 372 -23.61 -4.53 -9.73
C ILE A 372 -24.30 -3.32 -9.08
N ASP A 373 -25.60 -3.41 -8.80
CA ASP A 373 -26.34 -2.28 -8.19
C ASP A 373 -25.84 -1.97 -6.78
N HIS A 374 -25.56 -3.00 -5.98
CA HIS A 374 -25.01 -2.84 -4.63
C HIS A 374 -23.60 -2.24 -4.70
N ALA A 375 -22.73 -2.75 -5.58
CA ALA A 375 -21.41 -2.18 -5.79
C ALA A 375 -21.47 -0.68 -6.18
N CYS A 376 -22.37 -0.30 -7.08
CA CYS A 376 -22.57 1.10 -7.43
C CYS A 376 -23.06 1.95 -6.25
N ALA A 377 -24.01 1.44 -5.46
CA ALA A 377 -24.52 2.12 -4.27
C ALA A 377 -23.43 2.34 -3.21
N LEU A 378 -22.54 1.36 -3.00
CA LEU A 378 -21.38 1.49 -2.12
C LEU A 378 -20.34 2.47 -2.67
N THR A 379 -20.15 2.51 -3.99
CA THR A 379 -19.12 3.35 -4.61
C THR A 379 -19.47 4.83 -4.57
N ALA A 380 -20.74 5.17 -4.78
CA ALA A 380 -21.20 6.56 -4.90
C ALA A 380 -20.76 7.49 -3.73
N PRO A 381 -20.99 7.14 -2.44
CA PRO A 381 -20.56 7.99 -1.32
C PRO A 381 -19.03 8.02 -1.13
N LEU A 382 -18.29 7.04 -1.64
CA LEU A 382 -16.83 7.00 -1.49
C LEU A 382 -16.11 7.97 -2.44
N LEU A 383 -16.74 8.37 -3.54
CA LEU A 383 -16.11 9.19 -4.57
C LEU A 383 -15.64 10.57 -4.05
N ASP A 384 -16.36 11.14 -3.08
CA ASP A 384 -15.94 12.40 -2.43
C ASP A 384 -14.68 12.20 -1.60
N GLY A 385 -14.59 11.10 -0.84
CA GLY A 385 -13.38 10.74 -0.11
C GLY A 385 -12.19 10.49 -1.04
N VAL A 386 -12.41 9.74 -2.14
CA VAL A 386 -11.38 9.49 -3.16
C VAL A 386 -10.85 10.80 -3.75
N ALA A 387 -11.74 11.74 -4.11
CA ALA A 387 -11.39 13.04 -4.65
C ALA A 387 -10.60 13.90 -3.63
N THR A 388 -11.03 13.88 -2.36
CA THR A 388 -10.38 14.61 -1.28
C THR A 388 -8.99 14.08 -0.99
N ILE A 389 -8.81 12.77 -0.92
CA ILE A 389 -7.57 12.12 -0.43
C ILE A 389 -6.49 12.01 -1.50
N ARG A 390 -6.89 11.80 -2.77
CA ARG A 390 -5.98 11.65 -3.94
C ARG A 390 -4.84 10.65 -3.70
N SER A 391 -5.17 9.44 -3.24
CA SER A 391 -4.20 8.37 -3.01
C SER A 391 -3.98 7.52 -4.27
N ALA A 392 -2.73 7.35 -4.68
CA ALA A 392 -2.32 6.52 -5.81
C ALA A 392 -2.72 5.05 -5.62
N THR A 393 -2.57 4.55 -4.40
CA THR A 393 -2.89 3.15 -4.10
C THR A 393 -4.41 2.90 -4.08
N ILE A 394 -5.23 3.90 -3.73
CA ILE A 394 -6.70 3.82 -3.87
C ILE A 394 -7.10 3.89 -5.35
N THR A 395 -6.43 4.72 -6.15
CA THR A 395 -6.69 4.84 -7.59
C THR A 395 -6.49 3.51 -8.33
N ILE A 396 -5.52 2.68 -7.92
CA ILE A 396 -5.32 1.32 -8.48
C ILE A 396 -6.58 0.46 -8.32
N ASP A 397 -7.17 0.43 -7.12
CA ASP A 397 -8.40 -0.32 -6.86
C ASP A 397 -9.61 0.30 -7.57
N LEU A 398 -9.66 1.64 -7.67
CA LEU A 398 -10.70 2.35 -8.41
C LEU A 398 -10.66 1.99 -9.90
N HIS A 399 -9.48 1.86 -10.51
CA HIS A 399 -9.32 1.40 -11.89
C HIS A 399 -9.76 -0.04 -12.07
N ARG A 400 -9.44 -0.92 -11.12
CA ARG A 400 -9.94 -2.31 -11.12
C ARG A 400 -11.48 -2.32 -11.09
N LEU A 401 -12.09 -1.58 -10.18
CA LEU A 401 -13.55 -1.44 -10.08
C LEU A 401 -14.17 -0.87 -11.36
N ALA A 402 -13.60 0.21 -11.91
CA ALA A 402 -14.08 0.81 -13.14
C ALA A 402 -14.05 -0.17 -14.33
N ARG A 403 -13.00 -0.99 -14.45
CA ARG A 403 -12.91 -2.05 -15.47
C ARG A 403 -13.97 -3.13 -15.30
N VAL A 404 -14.25 -3.53 -14.06
CA VAL A 404 -15.32 -4.49 -13.76
C VAL A 404 -16.67 -3.91 -14.16
N LEU A 405 -17.01 -2.71 -13.70
CA LEU A 405 -18.29 -2.06 -13.99
C LEU A 405 -18.46 -1.70 -15.47
N ALA A 406 -17.39 -1.41 -16.20
CA ALA A 406 -17.46 -1.13 -17.64
C ALA A 406 -18.01 -2.30 -18.47
N ARG A 407 -17.90 -3.55 -17.98
CA ARG A 407 -18.53 -4.73 -18.60
C ARG A 407 -20.06 -4.73 -18.51
N HIS A 408 -20.59 -3.86 -17.66
CA HIS A 408 -22.01 -3.69 -17.33
C HIS A 408 -22.50 -2.29 -17.70
N SER A 409 -21.98 -1.70 -18.79
CA SER A 409 -22.30 -0.33 -19.24
C SER A 409 -23.80 -0.09 -19.44
N ASP A 410 -24.57 -1.14 -19.73
CA ASP A 410 -26.02 -1.07 -19.95
C ASP A 410 -26.83 -1.11 -18.64
N HIS A 411 -26.19 -1.29 -17.47
CA HIS A 411 -26.86 -1.14 -16.17
C HIS A 411 -27.09 0.34 -15.85
N ALA A 412 -28.30 0.68 -15.41
CA ALA A 412 -28.68 2.06 -15.09
C ALA A 412 -27.79 2.68 -14.00
N SER A 413 -27.46 1.92 -12.95
CA SER A 413 -26.59 2.39 -11.86
C SER A 413 -25.15 2.67 -12.32
N VAL A 414 -24.62 1.84 -13.24
CA VAL A 414 -23.30 2.07 -13.84
C VAL A 414 -23.29 3.34 -14.70
N ARG A 415 -24.33 3.57 -15.52
CA ARG A 415 -24.44 4.80 -16.32
C ARG A 415 -24.47 6.06 -15.46
N ARG A 416 -25.21 6.03 -14.34
CA ARG A 416 -25.28 7.17 -13.40
C ARG A 416 -23.92 7.46 -12.75
N LEU A 417 -23.16 6.42 -12.39
CA LEU A 417 -21.86 6.56 -11.73
C LEU A 417 -20.72 6.91 -12.70
N GLY A 418 -20.84 6.48 -13.96
CA GLY A 418 -19.81 6.51 -15.00
C GLY A 418 -19.07 7.84 -15.16
N PRO A 419 -19.75 9.00 -15.28
CA PRO A 419 -19.09 10.29 -15.45
C PRO A 419 -18.13 10.63 -14.30
N ARG A 420 -18.58 10.50 -13.04
CA ARG A 420 -17.75 10.80 -11.86
C ARG A 420 -16.61 9.80 -11.70
N LEU A 421 -16.92 8.50 -11.85
CA LEU A 421 -15.93 7.44 -11.74
C LEU A 421 -14.83 7.57 -12.80
N GLY A 422 -15.21 7.90 -14.04
CA GLY A 422 -14.28 8.09 -15.16
C GLY A 422 -13.40 9.33 -15.02
N THR A 423 -13.90 10.41 -14.39
CA THR A 423 -13.09 11.60 -14.07
C THR A 423 -12.05 11.27 -12.99
N LEU A 424 -12.48 10.68 -11.88
CA LEU A 424 -11.58 10.36 -10.76
C LEU A 424 -10.56 9.28 -11.11
N SER A 425 -10.93 8.33 -11.96
CA SER A 425 -9.99 7.33 -12.51
C SER A 425 -8.93 7.93 -13.43
N ARG A 426 -9.07 9.17 -13.91
CA ARG A 426 -8.08 9.80 -14.79
C ARG A 426 -7.28 10.91 -14.12
N LEU A 427 -7.54 11.20 -12.86
CA LEU A 427 -6.79 12.21 -12.13
C LEU A 427 -5.36 11.70 -11.87
N PRO A 428 -4.33 12.45 -12.26
CA PRO A 428 -2.97 12.13 -11.85
C PRO A 428 -2.87 12.26 -10.32
N THR A 429 -2.19 11.30 -9.71
CA THR A 429 -1.72 11.44 -8.33
C THR A 429 -0.52 12.38 -8.35
N SER A 430 -0.58 13.41 -7.51
CA SER A 430 0.24 14.62 -7.62
C SER A 430 1.70 14.41 -7.28
#